data_AF-A0A3M9XMJ0-F1
#
_entry.id   AF-A0A3M9XMJ0-F1
#
_cell.length_a   1.000
_cell.length_b   1.000
_cell.length_c   1.000
_cell.angle_alpha   90.00
_cell.angle_beta   90.00
_cell.angle_gamma   90.00
#
_symmetry.space_group_name_H-M   'P 1'
#
loop_
_entity.id
_entity.type
_entity.pdbx_description
1 polymer ?
#
loop_
_entity_poly.entity_id
_entity_poly.type
_entity_poly.pdbx_seq_one_letter_code
_entity_poly.pdbx_strand_id
1 'polypeptide(L)'
;MELKLSGDRVPNPKLKSAFPLFQGEAYDFCFDNSPWKIGLQSTYPDYLKKKIAAVLVSEKLQLKSVDHAMRQYVSTMEYPEGDPSRLDRRVVEFIHKRISTLSAQIYSLSLNDNIEQNKAIGLLALQRAQFSMEFLIFCGHRGALFEAMAIARMMLEQVAWAYSLAKTNNEDAVYSTSSTHAIHDLKKSVPFVGKLYGWFSAHVHWEHSAHKKVVISKGGKIGHQFASSYFKAIIMCMTIVLLQIYFEGLWTMMREELEELQREPGACFSTSELVRQEANVLLAEILDCEPSDNELRALASMLSD
;
A
#
# COMPACT_ATOMS: atom_id res chain seq x y z
N MET A 1 13.08 -2.71 -24.16
CA MET A 1 12.08 -3.74 -23.81
C MET A 1 10.73 -3.04 -23.72
N GLU A 2 9.77 -3.32 -24.60
CA GLU A 2 8.45 -2.70 -24.55
C GLU A 2 7.64 -3.28 -23.37
N LEU A 3 7.36 -2.44 -22.37
CA LEU A 3 6.50 -2.75 -21.24
C LEU A 3 5.03 -2.70 -21.69
N LYS A 4 4.43 -3.87 -21.94
CA LYS A 4 3.02 -4.01 -22.37
C LYS A 4 2.15 -4.47 -21.20
N LEU A 5 1.70 -3.49 -20.42
CA LEU A 5 0.44 -3.60 -19.70
C LEU A 5 -0.69 -3.62 -20.74
N SER A 6 -1.45 -4.70 -20.86
CA SER A 6 -2.64 -4.75 -21.74
C SER A 6 -3.89 -5.06 -20.94
N GLY A 7 -4.96 -4.31 -21.21
CA GLY A 7 -6.27 -4.53 -20.60
C GLY A 7 -6.91 -5.86 -21.04
N ASP A 8 -6.42 -6.44 -22.14
CA ASP A 8 -6.88 -7.73 -22.68
C ASP A 8 -6.39 -8.94 -21.85
N ARG A 9 -5.63 -8.72 -20.76
CA ARG A 9 -5.16 -9.80 -19.90
C ARG A 9 -6.33 -10.47 -19.17
N VAL A 10 -6.48 -11.78 -19.42
CA VAL A 10 -7.30 -12.65 -18.58
C VAL A 10 -6.60 -12.75 -17.22
N PRO A 11 -7.24 -12.35 -16.10
CA PRO A 11 -6.60 -12.40 -14.80
C PRO A 11 -6.26 -13.85 -14.45
N ASN A 12 -5.01 -14.10 -14.09
CA ASN A 12 -4.60 -15.37 -13.52
C ASN A 12 -5.44 -15.66 -12.27
N PRO A 13 -6.07 -16.86 -12.17
CA PRO A 13 -6.92 -17.21 -11.04
C PRO A 13 -6.23 -17.04 -9.70
N LYS A 14 -4.92 -17.38 -9.60
CA LYS A 14 -4.12 -17.24 -8.38
C LYS A 14 -3.98 -15.77 -7.97
N LEU A 15 -3.70 -14.89 -8.93
CA LEU A 15 -3.61 -13.45 -8.68
C LEU A 15 -4.97 -12.87 -8.26
N LYS A 16 -6.06 -13.32 -8.89
CA LYS A 16 -7.42 -12.90 -8.56
C LYS A 16 -7.83 -13.30 -7.14
N SER A 17 -7.48 -14.52 -6.71
CA SER A 17 -7.76 -14.98 -5.34
C SER A 17 -6.88 -14.29 -4.30
N ALA A 18 -5.62 -14.00 -4.64
CA ALA A 18 -4.68 -13.30 -3.75
C ALA A 18 -5.02 -11.80 -3.58
N PHE A 19 -5.54 -11.15 -4.63
CA PHE A 19 -5.84 -9.72 -4.68
C PHE A 19 -7.29 -9.43 -5.12
N PRO A 20 -8.31 -9.84 -4.35
CA PRO A 20 -9.69 -9.51 -4.67
C PRO A 20 -9.92 -7.99 -4.58
N LEU A 21 -10.82 -7.48 -5.42
CA LEU A 21 -11.23 -6.08 -5.42
C LEU A 21 -12.39 -5.84 -4.46
N PHE A 22 -12.41 -4.68 -3.81
CA PHE A 22 -13.45 -4.25 -2.89
C PHE A 22 -13.97 -2.87 -3.32
N GLN A 23 -15.28 -2.75 -3.55
CA GLN A 23 -15.90 -1.51 -4.04
C GLN A 23 -16.24 -0.49 -2.94
N GLY A 24 -16.13 -0.86 -1.65
CA GLY A 24 -16.38 -0.02 -0.46
C GLY A 24 -15.38 -0.29 0.67
N GLU A 25 -15.66 0.16 1.90
CA GLU A 25 -14.87 -0.19 3.11
C GLU A 25 -14.49 -1.68 3.12
N ALA A 26 -13.32 -2.00 3.68
CA ALA A 26 -12.70 -3.32 3.63
C ALA A 26 -13.55 -4.40 4.34
N TYR A 27 -14.57 -4.88 3.65
CA TYR A 27 -15.43 -5.96 4.11
C TYR A 27 -14.97 -7.26 3.45
N ASP A 28 -14.57 -8.21 4.26
CA ASP A 28 -14.19 -9.56 3.82
C ASP A 28 -15.40 -10.48 3.66
N PHE A 29 -16.54 -10.14 4.28
CA PHE A 29 -17.81 -10.85 4.17
C PHE A 29 -18.93 -9.89 3.81
N CYS A 30 -19.79 -10.28 2.87
CA CYS A 30 -21.07 -9.62 2.56
C CYS A 30 -22.18 -10.66 2.65
N PHE A 31 -23.36 -10.26 3.16
CA PHE A 31 -24.53 -11.14 3.18
C PHE A 31 -25.29 -11.04 1.87
N ASP A 32 -25.05 -11.98 0.96
CA ASP A 32 -25.75 -12.06 -0.32
C ASP A 32 -27.27 -12.19 -0.11
N ASN A 33 -28.05 -11.43 -0.87
CA ASN A 33 -29.53 -11.37 -0.83
C ASN A 33 -30.15 -10.66 0.38
N SER A 34 -29.40 -9.83 1.10
CA SER A 34 -29.94 -8.86 2.07
C SER A 34 -30.30 -7.54 1.36
N PRO A 35 -31.42 -6.86 1.69
CA PRO A 35 -31.68 -5.50 1.20
C PRO A 35 -30.64 -4.50 1.73
N TRP A 36 -29.93 -4.84 2.82
CA TRP A 36 -28.83 -4.07 3.38
C TRP A 36 -27.49 -4.66 2.99
N LYS A 37 -26.57 -3.81 2.52
CA LYS A 37 -25.17 -4.18 2.31
C LYS A 37 -24.41 -4.01 3.63
N ILE A 38 -24.42 -5.04 4.47
CA ILE A 38 -23.57 -5.09 5.67
C ILE A 38 -22.34 -5.89 5.33
N GLY A 39 -21.17 -5.31 5.62
CA GLY A 39 -19.92 -6.00 5.46
C GLY A 39 -19.12 -6.11 6.75
N LEU A 40 -18.33 -7.18 6.85
CA LEU A 40 -17.55 -7.51 8.05
C LEU A 40 -16.12 -7.84 7.69
N GLN A 41 -15.18 -7.46 8.55
CA GLN A 41 -13.80 -7.92 8.43
C GLN A 41 -13.69 -9.39 8.82
N SER A 42 -12.81 -10.13 8.17
CA SER A 42 -12.61 -11.55 8.44
C SER A 42 -11.89 -11.80 9.76
N THR A 43 -11.21 -10.79 10.29
CA THR A 43 -10.65 -10.76 11.64
C THR A 43 -11.70 -10.62 12.74
N TYR A 44 -12.97 -10.32 12.41
CA TYR A 44 -14.00 -10.29 13.43
C TYR A 44 -14.28 -11.69 13.99
N PRO A 45 -14.55 -11.83 15.29
CA PRO A 45 -14.86 -13.12 15.88
C PRO A 45 -16.07 -13.77 15.20
N ASP A 46 -16.03 -15.10 15.02
CA ASP A 46 -17.11 -15.89 14.42
C ASP A 46 -18.46 -15.60 15.11
N TYR A 47 -18.45 -15.50 16.44
CA TYR A 47 -19.65 -15.18 17.20
C TYR A 47 -20.28 -13.82 16.84
N LEU A 48 -19.47 -12.79 16.56
CA LEU A 48 -19.97 -11.49 16.13
C LEU A 48 -20.56 -11.58 14.72
N LYS A 49 -19.87 -12.27 13.80
CA LYS A 49 -20.37 -12.49 12.43
C LYS A 49 -21.72 -13.22 12.46
N LYS A 50 -21.84 -14.27 13.27
CA LYS A 50 -23.09 -15.01 13.48
C LYS A 50 -24.21 -14.16 14.07
N LYS A 51 -23.91 -13.31 15.05
CA LYS A 51 -24.91 -12.37 15.60
C LYS A 51 -25.45 -11.43 14.54
N ILE A 52 -24.58 -10.84 13.73
CA ILE A 52 -24.98 -9.93 12.65
C ILE A 52 -25.78 -10.69 11.59
N ALA A 53 -25.35 -11.90 11.22
CA ALA A 53 -26.11 -12.77 10.32
C ALA A 53 -27.52 -13.07 10.87
N ALA A 54 -27.64 -13.38 12.16
CA ALA A 54 -28.90 -13.66 12.81
C ALA A 54 -29.84 -12.45 12.83
N VAL A 55 -29.31 -11.24 13.06
CA VAL A 55 -30.08 -9.98 12.95
C VAL A 55 -30.63 -9.82 11.53
N LEU A 56 -29.80 -10.05 10.51
CA LEU A 56 -30.22 -9.92 9.11
C LEU A 56 -31.27 -10.94 8.70
N VAL A 57 -31.11 -12.20 9.13
CA VAL A 57 -32.10 -13.25 8.90
C VAL A 57 -33.41 -12.93 9.62
N SER A 58 -33.32 -12.48 10.88
CA SER A 58 -34.49 -12.11 11.68
C SER A 58 -35.30 -11.01 11.01
N GLU A 59 -34.64 -9.95 10.55
CA GLU A 59 -35.30 -8.83 9.87
C GLU A 59 -35.89 -9.27 8.51
N LYS A 60 -35.11 -9.99 7.69
CA LYS A 60 -35.56 -10.45 6.37
C LYS A 60 -36.78 -11.37 6.44
N LEU A 61 -36.86 -12.22 7.46
CA LEU A 61 -37.96 -13.17 7.67
C LEU A 61 -39.05 -12.62 8.61
N GLN A 62 -38.95 -11.36 9.06
CA GLN A 62 -39.85 -10.73 10.03
C GLN A 62 -40.05 -11.56 11.32
N LEU A 63 -38.98 -12.19 11.78
CA LEU A 63 -38.98 -12.98 13.01
C LEU A 63 -38.98 -12.04 14.22
N LYS A 64 -39.76 -12.38 15.24
CA LYS A 64 -39.86 -11.60 16.49
C LYS A 64 -38.63 -11.71 17.39
N SER A 65 -37.68 -12.59 17.09
CA SER A 65 -36.54 -12.90 17.96
C SER A 65 -35.28 -13.22 17.15
N VAL A 66 -34.24 -12.42 17.37
CA VAL A 66 -32.89 -12.67 16.85
C VAL A 66 -32.31 -13.97 17.41
N ASP A 67 -32.59 -14.31 18.67
CA ASP A 67 -32.13 -15.57 19.27
C ASP A 67 -32.76 -16.80 18.59
N HIS A 68 -34.03 -16.69 18.18
CA HIS A 68 -34.66 -17.72 17.37
C HIS A 68 -33.94 -17.84 16.01
N ALA A 69 -33.66 -16.71 15.36
CA ALA A 69 -32.94 -16.72 14.09
C ALA A 69 -31.53 -17.34 14.22
N MET A 70 -30.81 -16.97 15.28
CA MET A 70 -29.49 -17.49 15.62
C MET A 70 -29.50 -19.01 15.81
N ARG A 71 -30.42 -19.52 16.65
CA ARG A 71 -30.51 -20.97 16.92
C ARG A 71 -30.93 -21.76 15.69
N GLN A 72 -31.94 -21.28 14.95
CA GLN A 72 -32.59 -22.05 13.90
C GLN A 72 -31.87 -22.00 12.55
N TYR A 73 -31.23 -20.87 12.21
CA TYR A 73 -30.69 -20.65 10.87
C TYR A 73 -29.18 -20.43 10.84
N VAL A 74 -28.56 -19.96 11.93
CA VAL A 74 -27.15 -19.51 11.90
C VAL A 74 -26.21 -20.39 12.72
N SER A 75 -26.73 -21.10 13.72
CA SER A 75 -25.92 -21.83 14.71
C SER A 75 -24.93 -22.83 14.10
N THR A 76 -25.30 -23.47 12.98
CA THR A 76 -24.49 -24.45 12.25
C THR A 76 -23.63 -23.85 11.14
N MET A 77 -23.76 -22.55 10.85
CA MET A 77 -22.91 -21.87 9.88
C MET A 77 -21.52 -21.69 10.48
N GLU A 78 -20.47 -21.76 9.66
CA GLU A 78 -19.11 -21.45 10.06
C GLU A 78 -18.62 -20.23 9.30
N TYR A 79 -18.14 -19.22 10.03
CA TYR A 79 -17.51 -18.04 9.44
C TYR A 79 -16.03 -18.06 9.80
N PRO A 80 -15.13 -18.58 8.94
CA PRO A 80 -13.73 -18.70 9.26
C PRO A 80 -13.14 -17.34 9.71
N GLU A 81 -12.31 -17.41 10.74
CA GLU A 81 -11.58 -16.27 11.27
C GLU A 81 -10.26 -16.12 10.52
N GLY A 82 -10.13 -15.00 9.81
CA GLY A 82 -9.03 -14.77 8.89
C GLY A 82 -9.03 -15.70 7.69
N ASP A 83 -8.17 -15.40 6.73
CA ASP A 83 -7.86 -16.26 5.61
C ASP A 83 -6.37 -16.11 5.32
N PRO A 84 -5.53 -17.08 5.72
CA PRO A 84 -4.09 -17.00 5.51
C PRO A 84 -3.70 -17.01 4.04
N SER A 85 -4.60 -17.41 3.14
CA SER A 85 -4.38 -17.35 1.69
C SER A 85 -4.54 -15.93 1.11
N ARG A 86 -5.08 -14.99 1.88
CA ARG A 86 -5.26 -13.57 1.50
C ARG A 86 -3.95 -12.82 1.61
N LEU A 87 -3.11 -12.97 0.60
CA LEU A 87 -1.84 -12.26 0.48
C LEU A 87 -2.04 -10.73 0.55
N ASP A 88 -3.11 -10.19 -0.05
CA ASP A 88 -3.42 -8.76 0.05
C ASP A 88 -3.57 -8.27 1.50
N ARG A 89 -4.16 -9.07 2.40
CA ARG A 89 -4.31 -8.70 3.82
C ARG A 89 -2.96 -8.70 4.53
N ARG A 90 -2.14 -9.72 4.31
CA ARG A 90 -0.78 -9.79 4.86
C ARG A 90 0.07 -8.60 4.42
N VAL A 91 -0.06 -8.18 3.17
CA VAL A 91 0.62 -6.97 2.66
C VAL A 91 0.10 -5.72 3.34
N VAL A 92 -1.21 -5.54 3.48
CA VAL A 92 -1.80 -4.39 4.18
C VAL A 92 -1.39 -4.35 5.65
N GLU A 93 -1.44 -5.48 6.35
CA GLU A 93 -0.99 -5.61 7.75
C GLU A 93 0.49 -5.24 7.90
N PHE A 94 1.35 -5.70 6.98
CA PHE A 94 2.75 -5.30 6.92
C PHE A 94 2.88 -3.78 6.74
N ILE A 95 2.19 -3.20 5.75
CA ILE A 95 2.26 -1.76 5.50
C ILE A 95 1.79 -0.96 6.73
N HIS A 96 0.64 -1.32 7.32
CA HIS A 96 0.09 -0.66 8.51
C HIS A 96 1.02 -0.74 9.72
N LYS A 97 1.58 -1.92 9.98
CA LYS A 97 2.54 -2.11 11.07
C LYS A 97 3.76 -1.22 10.85
N ARG A 98 4.35 -1.25 9.66
CA ARG A 98 5.59 -0.54 9.35
C ARG A 98 5.41 0.96 9.25
N ILE A 99 4.30 1.45 8.69
CA ILE A 99 4.03 2.88 8.65
C ILE A 99 3.74 3.44 10.04
N SER A 100 3.08 2.66 10.92
CA SER A 100 2.90 3.03 12.33
C SER A 100 4.24 3.14 13.06
N THR A 101 5.14 2.17 12.86
CA THR A 101 6.51 2.24 13.39
C THR A 101 7.29 3.43 12.84
N LEU A 102 7.23 3.69 11.53
CA LEU A 102 7.89 4.85 10.92
C LEU A 102 7.37 6.16 11.52
N SER A 103 6.05 6.31 11.66
CA SER A 103 5.43 7.47 12.29
C SER A 103 5.89 7.66 13.72
N ALA A 104 5.99 6.57 14.50
CA ALA A 104 6.48 6.62 15.88
C ALA A 104 7.96 7.08 15.92
N GLN A 105 8.82 6.56 15.03
CA GLN A 105 10.21 6.98 14.93
C GLN A 105 10.32 8.47 14.56
N ILE A 106 9.59 8.93 13.54
CA ILE A 106 9.57 10.35 13.13
C ILE A 106 9.10 11.23 14.29
N TYR A 107 8.05 10.81 15.00
CA TYR A 107 7.54 11.54 16.16
C TYR A 107 8.60 11.65 17.26
N SER A 108 9.24 10.55 17.66
CA SER A 108 10.31 10.57 18.67
C SER A 108 11.47 11.48 18.26
N LEU A 109 11.90 11.43 16.98
CA LEU A 109 12.94 12.30 16.47
C LEU A 109 12.54 13.79 16.49
N SER A 110 11.27 14.09 16.27
CA SER A 110 10.75 15.47 16.29
C SER A 110 10.68 16.09 17.69
N LEU A 111 10.80 15.28 18.75
CA LEU A 111 10.86 15.75 20.13
C LEU A 111 12.28 16.15 20.58
N ASN A 112 13.29 15.96 19.73
CA ASN A 112 14.66 16.36 20.05
C ASN A 112 14.82 17.88 19.92
N ASP A 113 15.04 18.57 21.03
CA ASP A 113 15.20 20.04 21.10
C ASP A 113 16.39 20.58 20.30
N ASN A 114 17.36 19.72 19.93
CA ASN A 114 18.57 20.11 19.22
C ASN A 114 18.53 19.82 17.72
N ILE A 115 17.36 19.46 17.17
CA ILE A 115 17.24 19.20 15.74
C ILE A 115 17.37 20.49 14.92
N GLU A 116 18.20 20.46 13.87
CA GLU A 116 18.32 21.58 12.94
C GLU A 116 16.98 21.87 12.25
N GLN A 117 16.67 23.16 12.03
CA GLN A 117 15.39 23.59 11.47
C GLN A 117 15.02 22.89 10.15
N ASN A 118 15.98 22.70 9.25
CA ASN A 118 15.73 22.05 7.96
C ASN A 118 15.44 20.56 8.10
N LYS A 119 16.10 19.86 9.04
CA LYS A 119 15.77 18.47 9.39
C LYS A 119 14.36 18.40 10.00
N ALA A 120 13.99 19.32 10.88
CA ALA A 120 12.64 19.39 11.47
C ALA A 120 11.55 19.55 10.40
N ILE A 121 11.75 20.43 9.42
CA ILE A 121 10.83 20.60 8.28
C ILE A 121 10.78 19.32 7.42
N GLY A 122 11.92 18.68 7.21
CA GLY A 122 12.00 17.37 6.54
C GLY A 122 11.18 16.29 7.26
N LEU A 123 11.31 16.18 8.58
CA LEU A 123 10.51 15.25 9.39
C LEU A 123 9.01 15.55 9.32
N LEU A 124 8.62 16.83 9.38
CA LEU A 124 7.22 17.24 9.21
C LEU A 124 6.67 16.80 7.85
N ALA A 125 7.47 16.94 6.78
CA ALA A 125 7.09 16.43 5.47
C ALA A 125 6.89 14.91 5.54
N LEU A 126 7.84 14.15 6.08
CA LEU A 126 7.75 12.69 6.19
C LEU A 126 6.57 12.21 7.06
N GLN A 127 6.14 12.96 8.06
CA GLN A 127 5.01 12.59 8.92
C GLN A 127 3.70 12.41 8.13
N ARG A 128 3.57 13.04 6.96
CA ARG A 128 2.43 12.86 6.05
C ARG A 128 2.39 11.50 5.35
N ALA A 129 3.46 10.71 5.47
CA ALA A 129 3.56 9.38 4.86
C ALA A 129 2.42 8.47 5.30
N GLN A 130 2.08 8.46 6.59
CA GLN A 130 1.02 7.61 7.12
C GLN A 130 -0.31 7.85 6.42
N PHE A 131 -0.75 9.10 6.39
CA PHE A 131 -1.97 9.48 5.70
C PHE A 131 -1.93 9.05 4.22
N SER A 132 -0.82 9.32 3.52
CA SER A 132 -0.71 9.04 2.09
C SER A 132 -0.65 7.52 1.79
N MET A 133 -0.04 6.72 2.66
CA MET A 133 -0.05 5.25 2.57
C MET A 133 -1.47 4.68 2.71
N GLU A 134 -2.29 5.22 3.62
CA GLU A 134 -3.70 4.82 3.74
C GLU A 134 -4.48 5.07 2.43
N PHE A 135 -4.21 6.19 1.75
CA PHE A 135 -4.80 6.46 0.44
C PHE A 135 -4.31 5.48 -0.64
N LEU A 136 -3.03 5.09 -0.63
CA LEU A 136 -2.52 4.06 -1.53
C LEU A 136 -3.20 2.72 -1.30
N ILE A 137 -3.37 2.31 -0.04
CA ILE A 137 -4.09 1.09 0.33
C ILE A 137 -5.55 1.17 -0.16
N PHE A 138 -6.22 2.29 0.06
CA PHE A 138 -7.59 2.53 -0.40
C PHE A 138 -7.72 2.42 -1.93
N CYS A 139 -6.84 3.08 -2.69
CA CYS A 139 -6.78 2.94 -4.14
C CYS A 139 -6.48 1.50 -4.56
N GLY A 140 -5.60 0.81 -3.82
CA GLY A 140 -5.28 -0.60 -3.98
C GLY A 140 -6.51 -1.49 -3.87
N HIS A 141 -7.32 -1.34 -2.81
CA HIS A 141 -8.57 -2.10 -2.63
C HIS A 141 -9.54 -1.94 -3.81
N ARG A 142 -9.57 -0.75 -4.41
CA ARG A 142 -10.39 -0.44 -5.58
C ARG A 142 -9.75 -0.82 -6.91
N GLY A 143 -8.46 -1.17 -6.94
CA GLY A 143 -7.70 -1.38 -8.17
C GLY A 143 -7.53 -0.08 -8.99
N ALA A 144 -7.55 1.08 -8.33
CA ALA A 144 -7.47 2.40 -8.95
C ALA A 144 -6.00 2.80 -9.20
N LEU A 145 -5.39 2.22 -10.25
CA LEU A 145 -3.95 2.30 -10.51
C LEU A 145 -3.47 3.73 -10.76
N PHE A 146 -4.17 4.52 -11.57
CA PHE A 146 -3.69 5.84 -11.97
C PHE A 146 -3.68 6.83 -10.79
N GLU A 147 -4.72 6.80 -9.98
CA GLU A 147 -4.84 7.57 -8.75
C GLU A 147 -3.73 7.17 -7.76
N ALA A 148 -3.52 5.86 -7.59
CA ALA A 148 -2.45 5.35 -6.73
C ALA A 148 -1.06 5.80 -7.22
N MET A 149 -0.78 5.76 -8.53
CA MET A 149 0.52 6.18 -9.06
C MET A 149 0.77 7.68 -8.88
N ALA A 150 -0.25 8.52 -9.02
CA ALA A 150 -0.14 9.95 -8.76
C ALA A 150 0.24 10.22 -7.30
N ILE A 151 -0.43 9.53 -6.36
CA ILE A 151 -0.13 9.62 -4.92
C ILE A 151 1.30 9.11 -4.64
N ALA A 152 1.66 7.94 -5.18
CA ALA A 152 2.97 7.32 -4.93
C ALA A 152 4.12 8.16 -5.48
N ARG A 153 3.95 8.80 -6.64
CA ARG A 153 4.94 9.75 -7.18
C ARG A 153 5.10 10.97 -6.28
N MET A 154 4.00 11.57 -5.83
CA MET A 154 4.03 12.70 -4.89
C MET A 154 4.79 12.32 -3.60
N MET A 155 4.50 11.13 -3.05
CA MET A 155 5.19 10.61 -1.87
C MET A 155 6.70 10.41 -2.10
N LEU A 156 7.09 9.87 -3.26
CA LEU A 156 8.49 9.70 -3.63
C LEU A 156 9.22 11.05 -3.74
N GLU A 157 8.57 12.05 -4.34
CA GLU A 157 9.12 13.40 -4.43
C GLU A 157 9.21 14.06 -3.04
N GLN A 158 8.27 13.79 -2.14
CA GLN A 158 8.27 14.29 -0.77
C GLN A 158 9.45 13.74 0.06
N VAL A 159 9.73 12.43 0.01
CA VAL A 159 10.88 11.85 0.72
C VAL A 159 12.21 12.33 0.14
N ALA A 160 12.29 12.48 -1.17
CA ALA A 160 13.47 13.02 -1.83
C ALA A 160 13.74 14.48 -1.46
N TRP A 161 12.67 15.29 -1.38
CA TRP A 161 12.75 16.68 -0.95
C TRP A 161 13.19 16.77 0.51
N ALA A 162 12.56 16.02 1.42
CA ALA A 162 12.94 15.96 2.84
C ALA A 162 14.43 15.58 3.03
N TYR A 163 14.90 14.57 2.28
CA TYR A 163 16.31 14.18 2.26
C TYR A 163 17.22 15.33 1.81
N SER A 164 16.81 16.09 0.80
CA SER A 164 17.61 17.21 0.29
C SER A 164 17.69 18.36 1.30
N LEU A 165 16.59 18.66 2.00
CA LEU A 165 16.56 19.67 3.06
C LEU A 165 17.55 19.35 4.17
N ALA A 166 17.58 18.10 4.62
CA ALA A 166 18.44 17.68 5.72
C ALA A 166 19.94 17.73 5.41
N LYS A 167 20.33 17.95 4.14
CA LYS A 167 21.74 18.06 3.74
C LYS A 167 22.22 19.49 3.58
N THR A 168 21.34 20.48 3.74
CA THR A 168 21.67 21.89 3.57
C THR A 168 21.23 22.68 4.79
N ASN A 169 22.06 23.63 5.23
CA ASN A 169 21.70 24.65 6.21
C ASN A 169 21.41 26.01 5.55
N ASN A 170 21.41 26.07 4.21
CA ASN A 170 21.11 27.27 3.44
C ASN A 170 19.62 27.31 3.04
N GLU A 171 18.86 28.25 3.58
CA GLU A 171 17.44 28.46 3.27
C GLU A 171 17.19 28.79 1.79
N ASP A 172 18.06 29.55 1.13
CA ASP A 172 17.89 29.87 -0.31
C ASP A 172 18.03 28.61 -1.18
N ALA A 173 18.87 27.67 -0.76
CA ALA A 173 18.99 26.37 -1.42
C ALA A 173 17.70 25.55 -1.26
N VAL A 174 17.02 25.68 -0.12
CA VAL A 174 15.71 25.02 0.12
C VAL A 174 14.65 25.53 -0.86
N TYR A 175 14.51 26.85 -1.01
CA TYR A 175 13.52 27.44 -1.92
C TYR A 175 13.75 27.12 -3.40
N SER A 176 15.00 26.89 -3.79
CA SER A 176 15.38 26.59 -5.18
C SER A 176 15.40 25.09 -5.51
N THR A 177 15.18 24.20 -4.53
CA THR A 177 15.25 22.75 -4.76
C THR A 177 14.03 22.25 -5.53
N SER A 178 14.23 21.92 -6.81
CA SER A 178 13.22 21.21 -7.62
C SER A 178 13.10 19.73 -7.24
N SER A 179 11.92 19.13 -7.45
CA SER A 179 11.68 17.71 -7.18
C SER A 179 12.61 16.78 -7.97
N THR A 180 12.93 17.12 -9.23
CA THR A 180 13.86 16.33 -10.05
C THR A 180 15.28 16.31 -9.50
N HIS A 181 15.77 17.45 -8.99
CA HIS A 181 17.07 17.53 -8.32
C HIS A 181 17.07 16.74 -7.02
N ALA A 182 15.99 16.84 -6.25
CA ALA A 182 15.85 16.10 -5.00
C ALA A 182 15.89 14.58 -5.22
N ILE A 183 15.21 14.07 -6.24
CA ILE A 183 15.26 12.66 -6.66
C ILE A 183 16.69 12.27 -7.07
N HIS A 184 17.37 13.15 -7.82
CA HIS A 184 18.74 12.94 -8.24
C HIS A 184 19.71 12.81 -7.06
N ASP A 185 19.48 13.54 -5.98
CA ASP A 185 20.33 13.47 -4.79
C ASP A 185 19.99 12.26 -3.93
N LEU A 186 18.70 11.94 -3.72
CA LEU A 186 18.30 10.76 -2.97
C LEU A 186 18.80 9.46 -3.63
N LYS A 187 18.76 9.35 -4.97
CA LYS A 187 19.25 8.14 -5.67
C LYS A 187 20.74 7.87 -5.45
N LYS A 188 21.54 8.84 -5.01
CA LYS A 188 22.96 8.62 -4.69
C LYS A 188 23.12 7.76 -3.43
N SER A 189 22.17 7.87 -2.51
CA SER A 189 22.15 7.07 -1.27
C SER A 189 21.21 5.86 -1.36
N VAL A 190 20.12 5.97 -2.13
CA VAL A 190 19.10 4.93 -2.28
C VAL A 190 18.90 4.64 -3.78
N PRO A 191 19.78 3.85 -4.42
CA PRO A 191 19.85 3.74 -5.89
C PRO A 191 18.54 3.36 -6.58
N PHE A 192 17.73 2.49 -5.97
CA PHE A 192 16.47 2.04 -6.53
C PHE A 192 15.37 3.12 -6.57
N VAL A 193 15.55 4.27 -5.90
CA VAL A 193 14.69 5.47 -6.09
C VAL A 193 14.67 5.91 -7.54
N GLY A 194 15.82 5.89 -8.22
CA GLY A 194 15.91 6.25 -9.63
C GLY A 194 15.13 5.28 -10.52
N LYS A 195 15.18 3.97 -10.20
CA LYS A 195 14.44 2.92 -10.92
C LYS A 195 12.93 3.13 -10.74
N LEU A 196 12.46 3.35 -9.51
CA LEU A 196 11.03 3.59 -9.23
C LEU A 196 10.53 4.90 -9.87
N TYR A 197 11.31 5.98 -9.79
CA TYR A 197 10.93 7.26 -10.42
C TYR A 197 10.82 7.16 -11.95
N GLY A 198 11.77 6.45 -12.58
CA GLY A 198 11.71 6.15 -14.02
C GLY A 198 10.48 5.30 -14.36
N TRP A 199 10.18 4.30 -13.52
CA TRP A 199 8.98 3.47 -13.67
C TRP A 199 7.70 4.31 -13.58
N PHE A 200 7.57 5.21 -12.58
CA PHE A 200 6.43 6.14 -12.51
C PHE A 200 6.33 7.04 -13.72
N SER A 201 7.45 7.59 -14.20
CA SER A 201 7.44 8.48 -15.36
C SER A 201 6.90 7.76 -16.60
N ALA A 202 7.22 6.48 -16.80
CA ALA A 202 6.69 5.68 -17.91
C ALA A 202 5.19 5.35 -17.81
N HIS A 203 4.54 5.62 -16.66
CA HIS A 203 3.17 5.19 -16.38
C HIS A 203 2.20 6.33 -16.02
N VAL A 204 2.70 7.44 -15.46
CA VAL A 204 1.90 8.56 -14.95
C VAL A 204 1.60 9.60 -16.04
N HIS A 205 2.44 9.72 -17.07
CA HIS A 205 2.20 10.71 -18.12
C HIS A 205 0.97 10.34 -18.96
N TRP A 206 0.18 11.37 -19.28
CA TRP A 206 -1.09 11.25 -20.02
C TRP A 206 -0.85 10.98 -21.51
N GLU A 207 -0.18 9.88 -21.80
CA GLU A 207 0.21 9.47 -23.15
C GLU A 207 -0.70 8.36 -23.66
N HIS A 208 -0.80 8.24 -24.98
CA HIS A 208 -1.60 7.19 -25.63
C HIS A 208 -1.14 5.79 -25.20
N SER A 209 0.16 5.57 -25.06
CA SER A 209 0.76 4.32 -24.59
C SER A 209 0.31 3.94 -23.17
N ALA A 210 0.17 4.91 -22.27
CA ALA A 210 -0.31 4.70 -20.91
C ALA A 210 -1.81 4.37 -20.86
N HIS A 211 -2.62 5.04 -21.69
CA HIS A 211 -4.07 4.81 -21.73
C HIS A 211 -4.46 3.52 -22.42
N LYS A 212 -3.70 3.09 -23.43
CA LYS A 212 -3.93 1.81 -24.12
C LYS A 212 -3.88 0.62 -23.14
N LYS A 213 -3.21 0.77 -22.00
CA LYS A 213 -3.09 -0.24 -20.94
C LYS A 213 -4.44 -0.62 -20.30
N VAL A 214 -5.41 0.31 -20.32
CA VAL A 214 -6.76 0.08 -19.79
C VAL A 214 -7.82 -0.09 -20.88
N VAL A 215 -7.44 -0.01 -22.15
CA VAL A 215 -8.37 -0.24 -23.25
C VAL A 215 -8.42 -1.74 -23.55
N ILE A 216 -9.62 -2.30 -23.54
CA ILE A 216 -9.90 -3.70 -23.90
C ILE A 216 -10.57 -3.69 -25.27
N SER A 217 -10.07 -4.49 -26.21
CA SER A 217 -10.67 -4.61 -27.54
C SER A 217 -10.99 -6.07 -27.86
N LYS A 218 -12.27 -6.45 -27.79
CA LYS A 218 -12.72 -7.83 -28.03
C LYS A 218 -13.94 -7.88 -28.93
N GLY A 219 -13.82 -8.56 -30.08
CA GLY A 219 -14.93 -8.76 -31.02
C GLY A 219 -15.49 -7.46 -31.60
N GLY A 220 -14.62 -6.49 -31.91
CA GLY A 220 -15.02 -5.17 -32.42
C GLY A 220 -15.62 -4.22 -31.36
N LYS A 221 -15.70 -4.63 -30.10
CA LYS A 221 -16.13 -3.77 -28.98
C LYS A 221 -14.91 -3.23 -28.24
N ILE A 222 -14.99 -1.95 -27.88
CA ILE A 222 -14.00 -1.26 -27.06
C ILE A 222 -14.58 -1.10 -25.66
N GLY A 223 -13.81 -1.47 -24.65
CA GLY A 223 -14.13 -1.29 -23.23
C GLY A 223 -12.98 -0.65 -22.48
N HIS A 224 -13.25 -0.18 -21.27
CA HIS A 224 -12.26 0.42 -20.38
C HIS A 224 -12.18 -0.38 -19.07
N GLN A 225 -10.98 -0.79 -18.70
CA GLN A 225 -10.68 -1.45 -17.45
C GLN A 225 -10.36 -0.41 -16.38
N PHE A 226 -11.35 -0.05 -15.56
CA PHE A 226 -11.17 0.90 -14.46
C PHE A 226 -10.46 0.28 -13.25
N ALA A 227 -10.63 -1.03 -13.05
CA ALA A 227 -10.11 -1.74 -11.89
C ALA A 227 -9.80 -3.20 -12.25
N SER A 228 -8.74 -3.75 -11.65
CA SER A 228 -8.41 -5.18 -11.74
C SER A 228 -7.63 -5.65 -10.53
N SER A 229 -7.72 -6.95 -10.20
CA SER A 229 -6.84 -7.59 -9.20
C SER A 229 -5.36 -7.41 -9.53
N TYR A 230 -5.04 -7.34 -10.82
CA TYR A 230 -3.70 -7.05 -11.30
C TYR A 230 -3.25 -5.63 -10.92
N PHE A 231 -4.11 -4.62 -11.12
CA PHE A 231 -3.83 -3.25 -10.66
C PHE A 231 -3.63 -3.18 -9.16
N LYS A 232 -4.47 -3.88 -8.38
CA LYS A 232 -4.27 -4.00 -6.94
C LYS A 232 -2.89 -4.57 -6.61
N ALA A 233 -2.47 -5.67 -7.24
CA ALA A 233 -1.15 -6.27 -7.01
C ALA A 233 0.00 -5.28 -7.32
N ILE A 234 -0.07 -4.57 -8.45
CA ILE A 234 0.92 -3.53 -8.81
C ILE A 234 0.98 -2.42 -7.76
N ILE A 235 -0.19 -1.92 -7.32
CA ILE A 235 -0.28 -0.89 -6.27
C ILE A 235 0.36 -1.39 -4.98
N MET A 236 0.11 -2.64 -4.59
CA MET A 236 0.68 -3.24 -3.39
C MET A 236 2.20 -3.40 -3.48
N CYS A 237 2.74 -3.90 -4.59
CA CYS A 237 4.19 -3.94 -4.84
C CYS A 237 4.82 -2.54 -4.74
N MET A 238 4.24 -1.58 -5.46
CA MET A 238 4.70 -0.19 -5.46
C MET A 238 4.69 0.41 -4.04
N THR A 239 3.65 0.13 -3.26
CA THR A 239 3.52 0.64 -1.89
C THR A 239 4.57 0.04 -0.97
N ILE A 240 4.87 -1.26 -1.11
CA ILE A 240 5.96 -1.92 -0.37
C ILE A 240 7.31 -1.27 -0.70
N VAL A 241 7.63 -1.10 -1.99
CA VAL A 241 8.90 -0.47 -2.40
C VAL A 241 8.99 0.96 -1.88
N LEU A 242 7.91 1.73 -2.00
CA LEU A 242 7.87 3.10 -1.51
C LEU A 242 8.06 3.17 0.01
N LEU A 243 7.41 2.30 0.77
CA LEU A 243 7.60 2.19 2.22
C LEU A 243 9.07 1.96 2.57
N GLN A 244 9.76 1.07 1.84
CA GLN A 244 11.20 0.87 2.03
C GLN A 244 12.00 2.15 1.75
N ILE A 245 11.67 2.90 0.70
CA ILE A 245 12.33 4.19 0.41
C ILE A 245 12.16 5.17 1.56
N TYR A 246 11.00 5.19 2.22
CA TYR A 246 10.80 6.05 3.40
C TYR A 246 11.70 5.65 4.56
N PHE A 247 11.86 4.34 4.84
CA PHE A 247 12.80 3.87 5.85
C PHE A 247 14.26 4.20 5.49
N GLU A 248 14.68 3.97 4.26
CA GLU A 248 16.04 4.33 3.80
C GLU A 248 16.29 5.83 3.83
N GLY A 249 15.31 6.62 3.40
CA GLY A 249 15.36 8.07 3.37
C GLY A 249 15.50 8.64 4.78
N LEU A 250 14.68 8.15 5.72
CA LEU A 250 14.77 8.52 7.13
C LEU A 250 16.11 8.08 7.73
N TRP A 251 16.54 6.84 7.48
CA TRP A 251 17.82 6.32 7.96
C TRP A 251 19.02 7.15 7.48
N THR A 252 19.03 7.49 6.19
CA THR A 252 20.11 8.28 5.61
C THR A 252 20.11 9.72 6.15
N MET A 253 18.93 10.25 6.46
CA MET A 253 18.74 11.60 6.98
C MET A 253 19.12 11.75 8.46
N MET A 254 18.76 10.76 9.28
CA MET A 254 18.75 10.84 10.75
C MET A 254 19.52 9.70 11.40
N ARG A 255 20.64 9.27 10.78
CA ARG A 255 21.34 8.04 11.18
C ARG A 255 21.75 8.06 12.64
N GLU A 256 22.40 9.13 13.08
CA GLU A 256 22.94 9.23 14.44
C GLU A 256 21.79 9.23 15.46
N GLU A 257 20.76 10.02 15.19
CA GLU A 257 19.59 10.15 16.05
C GLU A 257 18.77 8.84 16.12
N LEU A 258 18.70 8.08 15.02
CA LEU A 258 18.06 6.76 14.99
C LEU A 258 18.88 5.69 15.72
N GLU A 259 20.21 5.73 15.62
CA GLU A 259 21.09 4.83 16.37
C GLU A 259 21.00 5.08 17.89
N GLU A 260 20.78 6.33 18.30
CA GLU A 260 20.48 6.69 19.68
C GLU A 260 19.10 6.17 20.11
N LEU A 261 18.04 6.46 19.32
CA LEU A 261 16.68 5.99 19.58
C LEU A 261 16.60 4.46 19.70
N GLN A 262 17.38 3.72 18.90
CA GLN A 262 17.44 2.26 18.95
C GLN A 262 17.92 1.73 20.31
N ARG A 263 18.76 2.49 21.03
CA ARG A 263 19.31 2.09 22.34
C ARG A 263 18.32 2.36 23.47
N GLU A 264 17.26 3.12 23.24
CA GLU A 264 16.26 3.44 24.26
C GLU A 264 15.37 2.23 24.58
N PRO A 265 15.26 1.81 25.85
CA PRO A 265 14.39 0.71 26.26
C PRO A 265 12.93 0.99 25.92
N GLY A 266 12.29 0.09 25.17
CA GLY A 266 10.88 0.20 24.81
C GLY A 266 10.59 1.08 23.59
N ALA A 267 11.61 1.61 22.90
CA ALA A 267 11.41 2.37 21.67
C ALA A 267 10.72 1.51 20.60
N CYS A 268 9.68 2.06 19.97
CA CYS A 268 9.05 1.46 18.80
C CYS A 268 9.98 1.68 17.59
N PHE A 269 10.78 0.67 17.26
CA PHE A 269 11.85 0.82 16.29
C PHE A 269 11.85 -0.31 15.25
N SER A 270 12.22 0.03 14.02
CA SER A 270 12.54 -0.92 12.97
C SER A 270 13.68 -0.38 12.12
N THR A 271 14.66 -1.24 11.85
CA THR A 271 15.75 -0.90 10.94
C THR A 271 15.28 -0.99 9.50
N SER A 272 15.91 -0.20 8.63
CA SER A 272 15.67 -0.28 7.19
C SER A 272 15.90 -1.70 6.65
N GLU A 273 16.91 -2.40 7.15
CA GLU A 273 17.24 -3.78 6.75
C GLU A 273 16.14 -4.79 7.12
N LEU A 274 15.58 -4.70 8.32
CA LEU A 274 14.48 -5.58 8.72
C LEU A 274 13.24 -5.38 7.83
N VAL A 275 12.91 -4.12 7.54
CA VAL A 275 11.79 -3.79 6.65
C VAL A 275 12.04 -4.34 5.25
N ARG A 276 13.27 -4.23 4.74
CA ARG A 276 13.67 -4.75 3.43
C ARG A 276 13.50 -6.26 3.34
N GLN A 277 13.94 -6.99 4.37
CA GLN A 277 13.85 -8.46 4.39
C GLN A 277 12.40 -8.93 4.33
N GLU A 278 11.52 -8.36 5.15
CA GLU A 278 10.09 -8.67 5.12
C GLU A 278 9.42 -8.24 3.81
N ALA A 279 9.79 -7.07 3.29
CA ALA A 279 9.33 -6.58 2.00
C ALA A 279 9.69 -7.54 0.85
N ASN A 280 10.93 -8.04 0.81
CA ASN A 280 11.38 -8.99 -0.21
C ASN A 280 10.59 -10.31 -0.18
N VAL A 281 10.23 -10.81 1.01
CA VAL A 281 9.38 -11.99 1.15
C VAL A 281 8.02 -11.73 0.51
N LEU A 282 7.36 -10.62 0.84
CA LEU A 282 6.04 -10.28 0.29
C LEU A 282 6.10 -10.02 -1.22
N LEU A 283 7.12 -9.31 -1.70
CA LEU A 283 7.30 -9.06 -3.13
C LEU A 283 7.50 -10.35 -3.93
N ALA A 284 8.25 -11.32 -3.39
CA ALA A 284 8.41 -12.64 -3.99
C ALA A 284 7.07 -13.39 -4.05
N GLU A 285 6.29 -13.40 -2.95
CA GLU A 285 4.97 -14.03 -2.93
C GLU A 285 3.98 -13.38 -3.92
N ILE A 286 4.05 -12.05 -4.12
CA ILE A 286 3.24 -11.35 -5.12
C ILE A 286 3.67 -11.78 -6.53
N LEU A 287 4.97 -11.80 -6.80
CA LEU A 287 5.50 -12.23 -8.10
C LEU A 287 5.12 -13.69 -8.41
N ASP A 288 5.13 -14.57 -7.41
CA ASP A 288 4.70 -15.96 -7.56
C ASP A 288 3.23 -16.12 -7.97
N CYS A 289 2.40 -15.09 -7.76
CA CYS A 289 1.03 -15.10 -8.27
C CYS A 289 0.97 -14.92 -9.79
N GLU A 290 1.96 -14.29 -10.40
CA GLU A 290 2.09 -14.10 -11.84
C GLU A 290 3.58 -13.99 -12.26
N PRO A 291 4.34 -15.10 -12.29
CA PRO A 291 5.80 -15.06 -12.50
C PRO A 291 6.21 -14.53 -13.87
N SER A 292 5.29 -14.59 -14.84
CA SER A 292 5.53 -14.15 -16.21
C SER A 292 5.46 -12.63 -16.38
N ASP A 293 4.88 -11.91 -15.41
CA ASP A 293 4.65 -10.48 -15.54
C ASP A 293 5.93 -9.65 -15.37
N ASN A 294 6.19 -8.78 -16.35
CA ASN A 294 7.39 -7.96 -16.35
C ASN A 294 7.31 -6.79 -15.36
N GLU A 295 6.12 -6.25 -15.09
CA GLU A 295 5.97 -5.11 -14.16
C GLU A 295 6.12 -5.55 -12.72
N LEU A 296 5.44 -6.65 -12.33
CA LEU A 296 5.62 -7.26 -11.02
C LEU A 296 7.07 -7.68 -10.80
N ARG A 297 7.73 -8.27 -11.81
CA ARG A 297 9.15 -8.61 -11.74
C ARG A 297 10.02 -7.37 -11.54
N ALA A 298 9.77 -6.31 -12.32
CA ALA A 298 10.53 -5.07 -12.24
C ALA A 298 10.40 -4.39 -10.87
N LEU A 299 9.21 -4.38 -10.27
CA LEU A 299 8.99 -3.84 -8.93
C LEU A 299 9.59 -4.73 -7.85
N ALA A 300 9.42 -6.05 -7.93
CA ALA A 300 9.95 -7.00 -6.96
C ALA A 300 11.48 -7.01 -6.91
N SER A 301 12.15 -6.84 -8.06
CA SER A 301 13.61 -6.81 -8.10
C SER A 301 14.23 -5.50 -7.58
N MET A 302 13.44 -4.43 -7.37
CA MET A 302 13.99 -3.13 -6.96
C MET A 302 14.70 -3.17 -5.60
N LEU A 303 14.29 -4.07 -4.71
CA LEU A 303 14.85 -4.22 -3.36
C LEU A 303 15.87 -5.37 -3.24
N SER A 304 16.12 -6.08 -4.34
CA SER A 304 17.06 -7.21 -4.40
C SER A 304 18.44 -6.81 -4.97
N ASP A 305 18.52 -5.65 -5.62
CA ASP A 305 19.73 -5.07 -6.22
C ASP A 305 20.37 -4.02 -5.31
#